data_AF-A0A8C3KHR5-F1
#
_entry.id   AF-A0A8C3KHR5-F1
#
_cell.length_a   1.000
_cell.length_b   1.000
_cell.length_c   1.000
_cell.angle_alpha   90.00
_cell.angle_beta   90.00
_cell.angle_gamma   90.00
#
_symmetry.space_group_name_H-M   'P 1'
#
loop_
_entity.id
_entity.type
_entity.pdbx_description
1 polymer ?
#
loop_
_entity_poly.entity_id
_entity_poly.type
_entity_poly.pdbx_seq_one_letter_code
_entity_poly.pdbx_strand_id
1 'polypeptide(L)'
;MCFSLCVSKCNFFFFFKDWTYPMRREMQEILPGLFLGPYSSAMKSKLPILQKHGITHVICIRQNIEANFIKPNFQQLFRYLVLDIADNPVENIIRFFPMTKEFIDGSLQSGGKVILTFFLIY
;
A
#
# COMPACT_ATOMS: atom_id res chain seq x y z
N MET A 1 5.63 -5.39 -13.81
CA MET A 1 4.98 -6.73 -13.93
C MET A 1 4.59 -7.34 -12.57
N CYS A 2 5.18 -6.94 -11.44
CA CYS A 2 4.85 -7.47 -10.10
C CYS A 2 3.41 -7.22 -9.62
N PHE A 3 2.71 -6.21 -10.16
CA PHE A 3 1.37 -5.83 -9.66
C PHE A 3 0.26 -6.84 -10.00
N SER A 4 0.31 -7.43 -11.20
CA SER A 4 -0.66 -8.45 -11.63
C SER A 4 -0.52 -9.72 -10.78
N LEU A 5 0.69 -10.06 -10.32
CA LEU A 5 0.95 -11.23 -9.49
C LEU A 5 0.52 -11.06 -8.02
N CYS A 6 0.64 -9.86 -7.45
CA CYS A 6 0.25 -9.61 -6.06
C CYS A 6 -1.28 -9.66 -5.87
N VAL A 7 -2.03 -9.12 -6.84
CA VAL A 7 -3.51 -9.13 -6.81
C VAL A 7 -4.07 -10.53 -7.10
N SER A 8 -3.41 -11.33 -7.95
CA SER A 8 -3.94 -12.64 -8.36
C SER A 8 -3.66 -13.77 -7.35
N LYS A 9 -2.70 -13.60 -6.42
CA LYS A 9 -2.31 -14.64 -5.44
C LYS A 9 -2.88 -14.43 -4.03
N CYS A 10 -3.30 -13.22 -3.69
CA CYS A 10 -4.15 -13.00 -2.53
C CYS A 10 -5.58 -13.36 -2.97
N ASN A 11 -6.30 -14.22 -2.23
CA ASN A 11 -7.70 -14.59 -2.44
C ASN A 11 -8.71 -13.41 -2.33
N PHE A 12 -8.28 -12.19 -2.65
CA PHE A 12 -9.18 -11.09 -2.96
C PHE A 12 -9.69 -11.31 -4.38
N PHE A 13 -10.95 -11.75 -4.47
CA PHE A 13 -11.73 -11.83 -5.69
C PHE A 13 -11.88 -10.42 -6.28
N PHE A 14 -10.83 -9.93 -6.93
CA PHE A 14 -10.83 -8.66 -7.62
C PHE A 14 -11.58 -8.88 -8.92
N PHE A 15 -12.84 -8.43 -8.96
CA PHE A 15 -13.54 -8.23 -10.21
C PHE A 15 -12.72 -7.19 -10.99
N PHE A 16 -11.90 -7.65 -11.94
CA PHE A 16 -11.03 -6.81 -12.76
C PHE A 16 -11.92 -5.91 -13.62
N LYS A 17 -12.32 -4.76 -13.09
CA LYS A 17 -12.65 -3.59 -13.91
C LYS A 17 -11.31 -3.05 -14.39
N ASP A 18 -11.16 -2.94 -15.71
CA ASP A 18 -9.94 -2.52 -16.40
C ASP A 18 -9.20 -1.40 -15.65
N TRP A 19 -8.00 -1.71 -15.16
CA TRP A 19 -7.15 -0.72 -14.50
C TRP A 19 -6.70 0.31 -15.54
N THR A 20 -7.33 1.48 -15.53
CA THR A 20 -6.99 2.55 -16.49
C THR A 20 -5.76 3.34 -16.05
N TYR A 21 -4.95 3.80 -17.01
CA TYR A 21 -3.71 4.57 -16.77
C TYR A 21 -3.83 5.73 -15.75
N PRO A 22 -4.92 6.53 -15.67
CA PRO A 22 -5.06 7.58 -14.66
C PRO A 22 -5.10 7.07 -13.21
N MET A 23 -5.47 5.81 -12.96
CA MET A 23 -5.53 5.21 -11.62
C MET A 23 -4.14 5.03 -10.98
N ARG A 24 -3.05 5.21 -11.75
CA ARG A 24 -1.67 5.21 -11.23
C ARG A 24 -1.31 6.42 -10.39
N ARG A 25 -2.10 7.50 -10.40
CA ARG A 25 -1.69 8.80 -9.84
C ARG A 25 -2.38 9.17 -8.53
N GLU A 26 -3.45 8.47 -8.18
CA GLU A 26 -4.26 8.75 -7.00
C GLU A 26 -4.45 7.47 -6.19
N MET A 27 -4.91 7.59 -4.95
CA MET A 27 -5.32 6.44 -4.15
C MET A 27 -6.77 6.08 -4.46
N GLN A 28 -7.09 4.79 -4.52
CA GLN A 28 -8.45 4.28 -4.67
C GLN A 28 -8.79 3.36 -3.51
N GLU A 29 -10.03 3.44 -3.05
CA GLU A 29 -10.57 2.46 -2.10
C GLU A 29 -10.87 1.17 -2.87
N ILE A 30 -10.17 0.10 -2.52
CA ILE A 30 -10.35 -1.20 -3.14
C ILE A 30 -11.39 -2.02 -2.38
N LEU A 31 -11.42 -1.87 -1.06
CA LEU A 31 -12.39 -2.46 -0.15
C LEU A 31 -12.70 -1.45 0.96
N PRO A 32 -13.82 -1.60 1.70
CA PRO A 32 -14.13 -0.74 2.82
C PRO A 32 -12.97 -0.63 3.81
N GLY A 33 -12.34 0.55 3.88
CA GLY A 33 -11.19 0.80 4.75
C GLY A 33 -9.82 0.32 4.24
N LEU A 34 -9.73 -0.24 3.03
CA LEU A 34 -8.47 -0.57 2.37
C LEU A 34 -8.31 0.26 1.08
N PHE A 35 -7.25 1.04 1.06
CA PHE A 35 -6.88 1.92 -0.03
C PHE A 35 -5.63 1.41 -0.72
N LEU A 36 -5.51 1.69 -2.01
CA LEU A 36 -4.37 1.33 -2.83
C LEU A 36 -3.95 2.56 -3.63
N GLY A 37 -2.65 2.86 -3.68
CA GLY A 37 -2.17 4.00 -4.48
C GLY A 37 -0.65 4.06 -4.62
N PRO A 38 -0.13 4.94 -5.47
CA PRO A 38 1.31 5.16 -5.59
C PRO A 38 1.89 5.79 -4.32
N TYR A 39 3.21 5.69 -4.13
CA TYR A 39 3.92 6.37 -3.05
C TYR A 39 3.63 7.89 -2.99
N SER A 40 3.40 8.53 -4.14
CA SER A 40 3.02 9.96 -4.21
C SER A 40 1.73 10.29 -3.45
N SER A 41 0.83 9.31 -3.25
CA SER A 41 -0.40 9.47 -2.48
C SER A 41 -0.18 9.47 -0.96
N ALA A 42 0.96 8.98 -0.48
CA ALA A 42 1.34 9.01 0.93
C ALA A 42 2.43 10.05 1.25
N MET A 43 2.69 10.99 0.35
CA MET A 43 3.61 12.11 0.60
C MET A 43 3.03 13.13 1.58
N LYS A 44 3.90 13.95 2.19
CA LYS A 44 3.50 15.01 3.14
C LYS A 44 2.43 15.95 2.59
N SER A 45 2.50 16.28 1.30
CA SER A 45 1.54 17.14 0.61
C SER A 45 0.12 16.56 0.57
N LYS A 46 -0.03 15.24 0.76
CA LYS A 46 -1.30 14.52 0.73
C LYS A 46 -1.83 14.21 2.14
N LEU A 47 -1.18 14.68 3.20
CA LEU A 47 -1.66 14.54 4.59
C LEU A 47 -3.13 14.94 4.77
N PRO A 48 -3.62 16.09 4.24
CA PRO A 48 -5.02 16.48 4.41
C PRO A 48 -5.99 15.47 3.78
N ILE A 49 -5.58 14.83 2.69
CA ILE A 49 -6.38 13.82 1.99
C ILE A 49 -6.39 12.52 2.80
N LEU A 50 -5.23 12.08 3.30
CA LEU A 50 -5.15 10.90 4.17
C LEU A 50 -6.03 11.06 5.43
N GLN A 51 -5.98 12.24 6.07
CA GLN A 51 -6.81 12.55 7.22
C GLN A 51 -8.30 12.64 6.86
N LYS A 52 -8.66 13.27 5.73
CA LYS A 52 -10.04 13.33 5.23
C LYS A 52 -10.62 11.92 5.02
N HIS A 53 -9.82 10.99 4.53
CA HIS A 53 -10.26 9.61 4.34
C HIS A 53 -10.24 8.79 5.64
N GLY A 54 -9.62 9.28 6.71
CA GLY A 54 -9.48 8.58 7.99
C GLY A 54 -8.43 7.47 7.95
N ILE A 55 -7.39 7.62 7.13
CA ILE A 55 -6.28 6.68 7.10
C ILE A 55 -5.57 6.70 8.46
N THR A 56 -5.18 5.53 8.95
CA THR A 56 -4.50 5.34 10.24
C THR A 56 -3.26 4.48 10.10
N HIS A 57 -3.24 3.63 9.08
CA HIS A 57 -2.19 2.65 8.83
C HIS A 57 -1.69 2.79 7.38
N VAL A 58 -0.39 2.74 7.19
CA VAL A 58 0.27 2.90 5.89
C VAL A 58 1.20 1.72 5.68
N ILE A 59 0.97 0.95 4.63
CA ILE A 59 1.86 -0.10 4.19
C ILE A 59 2.69 0.46 3.04
N CYS A 60 4.01 0.48 3.21
CA CYS A 60 4.94 1.04 2.26
C CYS A 60 5.80 -0.08 1.67
N ILE A 61 5.55 -0.40 0.41
CA ILE A 61 6.37 -1.35 -0.35
C ILE A 61 7.48 -0.54 -1.03
N ARG A 62 8.73 -0.78 -0.64
CA ARG A 62 9.90 -0.09 -1.20
C ARG A 62 11.08 -1.04 -1.30
N GLN A 63 12.10 -0.67 -2.06
CA GLN A 63 13.40 -1.34 -2.01
C GLN A 63 14.34 -0.65 -1.01
N ASN A 64 15.33 -1.38 -0.49
CA ASN A 64 16.32 -0.85 0.44
C ASN A 64 17.06 0.40 -0.09
N ILE A 65 17.28 0.47 -1.41
CA ILE A 65 17.86 1.61 -2.12
C ILE A 65 17.03 2.90 -1.95
N GLU A 66 15.72 2.74 -1.83
CA GLU A 66 14.73 3.82 -1.70
C GLU A 66 14.48 4.19 -0.23
N ALA A 67 14.96 3.40 0.73
CA ALA A 67 14.82 3.67 2.17
C ALA A 67 15.46 5.00 2.59
N ASN A 68 16.43 5.50 1.81
CA ASN A 68 17.03 6.81 2.01
C ASN A 68 16.07 7.98 1.69
N PHE A 69 15.15 7.79 0.75
CA PHE A 69 14.18 8.81 0.29
C PHE A 69 12.77 8.60 0.88
N ILE A 70 12.39 7.36 1.15
CA ILE A 70 11.07 6.97 1.65
C ILE A 70 11.13 6.74 3.14
N LYS A 71 11.04 7.85 3.90
CA LYS A 71 10.99 7.82 5.37
C LYS A 71 9.56 8.05 5.86
N PRO A 72 9.13 7.36 6.94
CA PRO A 72 7.84 7.61 7.57
C PRO A 72 7.81 9.05 8.08
N ASN A 73 7.06 9.89 7.36
CA ASN A 73 7.04 11.33 7.59
C ASN A 73 6.17 11.74 8.79
N PHE A 74 5.27 10.86 9.23
CA PHE A 74 4.31 11.12 10.30
C PHE A 74 4.19 9.93 11.25
N GLN A 75 5.30 9.50 11.84
CA GLN A 75 5.34 8.33 12.75
C GLN A 75 4.36 8.44 13.92
N GLN A 76 3.96 9.66 14.33
CA GLN A 76 2.99 9.88 15.39
C GLN A 76 1.53 9.86 14.92
N LEU A 77 1.26 10.03 13.62
CA LEU A 77 -0.11 10.10 13.08
C LEU A 77 -0.55 8.80 12.42
N PHE A 78 0.38 8.04 11.84
CA PHE A 78 0.07 6.78 11.18
C PHE A 78 1.01 5.67 11.64
N ARG A 79 0.49 4.45 11.71
CA ARG A 79 1.33 3.25 11.87
C ARG A 79 1.86 2.83 10.51
N TYR A 80 3.18 2.67 10.40
CA TYR A 80 3.82 2.27 9.15
C TYR A 80 4.27 0.82 9.19
N LEU A 81 3.89 0.05 8.18
CA LEU A 81 4.50 -1.24 7.87
C LEU A 81 5.33 -1.08 6.61
N VAL A 82 6.64 -1.25 6.71
CA VAL A 82 7.53 -1.18 5.55
C VAL A 82 7.85 -2.59 5.10
N LEU A 83 7.58 -2.88 3.83
CA LEU A 83 7.94 -4.15 3.19
C LEU A 83 9.09 -3.88 2.21
N ASP A 84 10.25 -4.47 2.49
CA ASP A 84 11.41 -4.41 1.60
C ASP A 84 11.25 -5.49 0.51
N ILE A 85 10.70 -5.10 -0.63
CA ILE A 85 10.38 -6.01 -1.73
C ILE A 85 11.03 -5.45 -3.00
N ALA A 86 11.96 -6.22 -3.56
CA ALA A 86 12.54 -5.93 -4.87
C ALA A 86 11.50 -6.14 -5.98
N ASP A 87 11.51 -5.27 -6.99
CA ASP A 87 10.68 -5.38 -8.20
C ASP A 87 11.30 -6.39 -9.15
N ASN A 88 11.40 -7.63 -8.68
CA ASN A 88 11.93 -8.74 -9.44
C ASN A 88 10.91 -9.90 -9.38
N PRO A 89 10.72 -10.64 -10.48
CA PRO A 89 9.71 -11.72 -10.55
C PRO A 89 10.07 -12.95 -9.72
N VAL A 90 11.32 -13.07 -9.25
CA VAL A 90 11.80 -14.16 -8.40
C VAL A 90 11.67 -13.85 -6.91
N GLU A 91 11.24 -12.63 -6.55
CA GLU A 91 11.12 -12.18 -5.18
C GLU A 91 10.00 -12.95 -4.50
N ASN A 92 10.32 -13.60 -3.38
CA ASN A 92 9.33 -14.35 -2.64
C ASN A 92 8.47 -13.39 -1.81
N ILE A 93 7.47 -12.78 -2.47
CA ILE A 93 6.51 -11.88 -1.83
C ILE A 93 5.51 -12.61 -0.93
N ILE A 94 5.32 -13.91 -1.13
CA ILE A 94 4.35 -14.74 -0.40
C ILE A 94 4.67 -14.74 1.10
N ARG A 95 5.97 -14.66 1.46
CA ARG A 95 6.42 -14.58 2.85
C ARG A 95 5.84 -13.38 3.62
N PHE A 96 5.51 -12.29 2.92
CA PHE A 96 4.97 -11.08 3.53
C PHE A 96 3.45 -11.10 3.67
N PHE A 97 2.76 -12.05 3.04
CA PHE A 97 1.30 -12.12 3.07
C PHE A 97 0.74 -12.30 4.49
N PRO A 98 1.27 -13.21 5.34
CA PRO A 98 0.78 -13.34 6.71
C PRO A 98 0.93 -12.03 7.49
N MET A 99 2.10 -11.40 7.42
CA MET A 99 2.38 -10.12 8.09
C MET A 99 1.49 -8.98 7.60
N THR A 100 1.30 -8.87 6.28
CA THR A 100 0.46 -7.83 5.67
C THR A 100 -1.01 -8.04 6.05
N LYS A 101 -1.47 -9.30 6.05
CA LYS A 101 -2.82 -9.66 6.45
C LYS A 101 -3.08 -9.31 7.91
N GLU A 102 -2.20 -9.71 8.82
CA GLU A 102 -2.35 -9.41 10.25
C GLU A 102 -2.40 -7.90 10.51
N PHE A 103 -1.55 -7.13 9.82
CA PHE A 103 -1.55 -5.68 9.93
C PHE A 103 -2.84 -5.03 9.40
N ILE A 104 -3.37 -5.52 8.28
CA ILE A 104 -4.65 -5.05 7.74
C ILE A 104 -5.80 -5.43 8.67
N ASP A 105 -5.88 -6.70 9.09
CA ASP A 105 -6.94 -7.20 9.95
C ASP A 105 -6.96 -6.45 11.29
N GLY A 106 -5.80 -6.21 11.91
CA GLY A 106 -5.70 -5.44 13.15
C GLY A 106 -6.13 -3.98 12.99
N SER A 107 -5.80 -3.36 11.84
CA SER A 107 -6.25 -2.01 11.53
C SER A 107 -7.77 -1.93 11.38
N LEU A 108 -8.34 -2.83 10.58
CA LEU A 108 -9.78 -2.87 10.31
C LEU A 108 -10.59 -3.17 11.59
N GLN A 109 -10.10 -4.08 12.45
CA GLN A 109 -10.74 -4.38 13.74
C GLN A 109 -10.78 -3.16 14.67
N SER A 110 -9.76 -2.29 14.62
CA SER A 110 -9.73 -1.03 15.38
C SER A 110 -10.61 0.08 14.78
N GLY A 111 -11.33 -0.19 13.68
CA GLY A 111 -12.06 0.82 12.90
C GLY A 111 -11.14 1.75 12.11
N GLY A 112 -9.86 1.40 12.01
CA GLY A 112 -8.87 2.11 11.22
C GLY A 112 -8.98 1.80 9.74
N LYS A 113 -8.34 2.66 8.94
CA LYS A 113 -8.19 2.46 7.50
C LYS A 113 -6.73 2.35 7.11
N VAL A 114 -6.46 1.49 6.14
CA VAL A 114 -5.13 1.14 5.67
C VAL A 114 -4.95 1.64 4.25
N ILE A 115 -3.78 2.20 3.93
CA ILE A 115 -3.37 2.45 2.56
C ILE A 115 -2.15 1.62 2.20
N LEU A 116 -2.24 0.85 1.12
CA LEU A 116 -1.15 0.15 0.47
C LEU A 116 -0.51 1.07 -0.56
N THR A 117 0.75 1.42 -0.31
CA THR A 117 1.55 2.21 -1.24
C THR A 117 2.58 1.35 -1.95
N PHE A 118 2.68 1.57 -3.25
CA PHE A 118 3.68 0.97 -4.10
C PHE A 118 4.48 2.05 -4.81
N PHE A 119 5.77 1.78 -4.97
CA PHE A 119 6.62 2.58 -5.84
C PHE A 119 6.64 1.92 -7.23
N LEU A 120 6.11 2.60 -8.24
CA LEU A 120 6.34 2.20 -9.63
C LEU A 120 7.68 2.77 -10.05
N ILE A 121 8.70 1.92 -10.17
CA ILE A 121 9.88 2.25 -10.95
C ILE A 121 9.54 1.86 -12.40
N TYR A 122 9.14 2.83 -13.22
CA TYR A 122 9.17 2.73 -14.68
C TYR A 122 9.70 4.04 -15.23
#